data_AF-A0A351GR59-F1
#
_entry.id   AF-A0A351GR59-F1
#
_cell.length_a   1.000
_cell.length_b   1.000
_cell.length_c   1.000
_cell.angle_alpha   90.00
_cell.angle_beta   90.00
_cell.angle_gamma   90.00
#
_symmetry.space_group_name_H-M   'P 1'
#
loop_
_entity.id
_entity.type
_entity.pdbx_description
1 polymer ?
#
loop_
_entity_poly.entity_id
_entity_poly.type
_entity_poly.pdbx_seq_one_letter_code
_entity_poly.pdbx_strand_id
1 'polypeptide(L)' 'IEAARALFAEDASIGRRAEFLIQEFNREANTLCSKAQHSELSRLGLELKTTIDQMREQIQNVE' A
#
# COMPACT_ATOMS: atom_id res chain seq x y z
N ILE A 1 -0.67 7.19 -7.97
CA ILE A 1 -0.15 6.23 -8.98
C ILE A 1 1.14 6.73 -9.63
N GLU A 2 1.19 7.97 -10.12
CA GLU A 2 2.38 8.52 -10.80
C GLU A 2 3.64 8.54 -9.91
N ALA A 3 3.51 8.99 -8.65
CA ALA A 3 4.62 8.96 -7.69
C ALA A 3 5.16 7.54 -7.44
N ALA A 4 4.28 6.54 -7.33
CA ALA A 4 4.69 5.14 -7.18
C ALA A 4 5.43 4.63 -8.44
N ARG A 5 4.96 5.01 -9.64
CA ARG A 5 5.64 4.66 -10.90
C ARG A 5 7.01 5.33 -11.02
N ALA A 6 7.12 6.59 -10.62
CA ALA A 6 8.40 7.31 -10.59
C ALA A 6 9.39 6.65 -9.62
N LEU A 7 8.92 6.27 -8.42
CA LEU A 7 9.75 5.56 -7.44
C LEU A 7 10.32 4.25 -8.02
N PHE A 8 9.52 3.49 -8.78
CA PHE A 8 9.96 2.26 -9.44
C PHE A 8 10.90 2.47 -10.64
N ALA A 9 11.00 3.69 -11.18
CA ALA A 9 11.91 4.01 -12.30
C ALA A 9 13.34 4.36 -11.85
N GLU A 10 13.58 4.57 -10.54
CA GLU A 10 14.90 4.87 -10.00
C GLU A 10 15.79 3.62 -9.84
N ASP A 11 17.12 3.80 -9.85
CA ASP A 11 18.12 2.71 -9.86
C ASP A 11 18.44 2.15 -8.45
N ALA A 12 17.41 1.98 -7.62
CA ALA A 12 17.51 1.46 -6.25
C ALA A 12 17.07 -0.02 -6.16
N SER A 13 17.34 -0.71 -5.04
CA SER A 13 16.79 -2.07 -4.83
C SER A 13 15.26 -2.04 -4.91
N ILE A 14 14.69 -2.84 -5.82
CA ILE A 14 13.25 -2.91 -6.08
C ILE A 14 12.49 -3.32 -4.81
N GLY A 15 13.01 -4.28 -4.04
CA GLY A 15 12.40 -4.76 -2.79
C GLY A 15 12.24 -3.66 -1.74
N ARG A 16 13.31 -2.87 -1.50
CA ARG A 16 13.27 -1.77 -0.52
C ARG A 16 12.27 -0.68 -0.88
N ARG A 17 12.09 -0.39 -2.17
CA ARG A 17 11.10 0.59 -2.65
C ARG A 17 9.67 0.06 -2.52
N ALA A 18 9.47 -1.20 -2.82
CA ALA A 18 8.18 -1.85 -2.69
C ALA A 18 7.74 -1.90 -1.21
N GLU A 19 8.66 -2.18 -0.29
CA GLU A 19 8.41 -2.12 1.16
C GLU A 19 8.04 -0.70 1.63
N PHE A 20 8.72 0.33 1.13
CA PHE A 20 8.35 1.72 1.43
C PHE A 20 6.92 2.04 0.96
N LEU A 21 6.55 1.67 -0.27
CA LEU A 21 5.21 1.91 -0.79
C LEU A 21 4.13 1.17 0.01
N ILE A 22 4.40 -0.06 0.46
CA ILE A 22 3.50 -0.80 1.36
C ILE A 22 3.26 -0.04 2.66
N GLN A 23 4.31 0.55 3.23
CA GLN A 23 4.20 1.32 4.47
C GLN A 23 3.33 2.57 4.27
N GLU A 24 3.53 3.29 3.17
CA GLU A 24 2.74 4.48 2.86
C GLU A 24 1.27 4.12 2.55
N PHE A 25 1.01 3.06 1.78
CA PHE A 25 -0.36 2.60 1.55
C PHE A 25 -1.06 2.16 2.83
N ASN A 26 -0.36 1.48 3.74
CA ASN A 26 -0.91 1.13 5.05
C ASN A 26 -1.28 2.36 5.88
N ARG A 27 -0.46 3.40 5.85
CA ARG A 27 -0.73 4.66 6.55
C ARG A 27 -1.99 5.34 5.99
N GLU A 28 -2.13 5.40 4.67
CA GLU A 28 -3.30 5.95 4.01
C GLU A 28 -4.56 5.14 4.31
N ALA A 29 -4.49 3.80 4.22
CA ALA A 29 -5.61 2.92 4.53
C ALA A 29 -6.07 3.05 6.00
N ASN A 30 -5.14 3.20 6.95
CA ASN A 30 -5.48 3.49 8.34
C ASN A 30 -6.17 4.85 8.53
N THR A 31 -5.71 5.85 7.80
CA THR A 31 -6.35 7.18 7.81
C THR A 31 -7.76 7.11 7.24
N LEU A 32 -7.94 6.44 6.10
CA LEU A 32 -9.25 6.21 5.49
C LEU A 32 -10.21 5.51 6.47
N CYS A 33 -9.81 4.38 7.07
CA CYS A 33 -10.66 3.65 8.01
C CYS A 33 -11.00 4.44 9.27
N SER A 34 -10.07 5.27 9.78
CA SER A 34 -10.26 6.02 11.02
C SER A 34 -10.98 7.36 10.84
N LYS A 35 -11.07 7.88 9.61
CA LYS A 35 -11.67 9.18 9.28
C LYS A 35 -12.85 9.10 8.32
N ALA A 36 -13.16 7.93 7.77
CA ALA A 36 -14.33 7.72 6.92
C ALA A 36 -15.62 8.05 7.67
N GLN A 37 -16.43 8.93 7.08
CA GLN A 37 -17.76 9.30 7.61
C GLN A 37 -18.88 8.44 7.01
N HIS A 38 -18.55 7.57 6.06
CA HIS A 38 -19.49 6.69 5.35
C HIS A 38 -19.07 5.23 5.47
N SER A 39 -20.03 4.35 5.74
CA SER A 39 -19.79 2.91 5.92
C SER A 39 -19.16 2.26 4.69
N GLU A 40 -19.55 2.67 3.49
CA GLU A 40 -18.96 2.17 2.24
C GLU A 40 -17.47 2.52 2.12
N LEU A 41 -17.07 3.73 2.56
CA LEU A 41 -15.65 4.12 2.56
C LEU A 41 -14.85 3.30 3.59
N SER A 42 -15.43 3.01 4.75
CA SER A 42 -14.80 2.13 5.74
C SER A 42 -14.63 0.71 5.19
N ARG A 43 -15.64 0.18 4.48
CA ARG A 43 -15.56 -1.13 3.83
C ARG A 43 -14.46 -1.18 2.77
N LEU A 44 -14.40 -0.17 1.89
CA LEU A 44 -13.33 -0.02 0.90
C LEU A 44 -11.95 0.06 1.56
N GLY A 45 -11.82 0.76 2.69
CA GLY A 45 -10.58 0.82 3.45
C GLY A 45 -10.14 -0.53 4.02
N LEU A 46 -11.08 -1.39 4.43
CA LEU A 46 -10.77 -2.75 4.87
C LEU A 46 -10.33 -3.65 3.70
N GLU A 47 -11.02 -3.57 2.55
CA GLU A 47 -10.64 -4.30 1.32
C GLU A 47 -9.25 -3.86 0.82
N LEU A 48 -8.95 -2.56 0.93
CA LEU A 48 -7.63 -2.01 0.62
C LEU A 48 -6.54 -2.59 1.53
N LYS A 49 -6.79 -2.71 2.85
CA LYS A 49 -5.84 -3.35 3.78
C LYS A 49 -5.52 -4.79 3.38
N THR A 50 -6.55 -5.58 3.03
CA THR A 50 -6.34 -6.95 2.56
C THR A 50 -5.46 -7.00 1.31
N THR A 51 -5.67 -6.07 0.37
CA THR A 51 -4.85 -5.98 -0.84
C THR A 51 -3.40 -5.61 -0.51
N ILE A 52 -3.17 -4.68 0.42
CA ILE A 52 -1.82 -4.27 0.85
C ILE A 52 -1.09 -5.44 1.53
N ASP A 53 -1.78 -6.22 2.35
CA ASP A 53 -1.19 -7.41 2.99
C ASP A 53 -0.77 -8.47 1.96
N GLN A 54 -1.60 -8.70 0.94
CA GLN A 54 -1.24 -9.57 -0.19
C GLN A 54 0.00 -9.05 -0.93
N MET A 55 0.08 -7.73 -1.19
CA MET A 55 1.27 -7.14 -1.82
C MET A 55 2.54 -7.38 -0.98
N ARG A 56 2.45 -7.24 0.34
CA ARG A 56 3.58 -7.51 1.25
C ARG A 56 4.02 -8.96 1.16
N GLU A 57 3.10 -9.90 1.19
CA GLU A 57 3.40 -11.33 1.06
C GLU A 57 4.10 -11.62 -0.28
N GLN A 58 3.63 -11.02 -1.38
CA GLN A 58 4.26 -11.20 -2.70
C GLN A 58 5.71 -10.69 -2.74
N ILE A 59 5.99 -9.55 -2.11
CA ILE A 59 7.37 -9.01 -2.08
C ILE A 59 8.29 -9.91 -1.26
N GLN A 60 7.83 -10.40 -0.11
CA GLN A 60 8.60 -11.31 0.73
C GLN A 60 8.85 -12.68 0.07
N ASN A 61 7.95 -13.14 -0.80
CA ASN A 61 8.10 -14.40 -1.53
C ASN A 61 9.05 -14.31 -2.74
N VAL A 62 9.39 -13.10 -3.20
CA VAL A 62 10.24 -12.85 -4.38
C VAL A 62 11.67 -12.45 -4.00
N GLU A 63 11.88 -11.96 -2.77
CA GLU A 63 13.21 -11.75 -2.16
C GLU A 63 13.88 -13.07 -1.76
#